data_AF-A0A8T7I923-F1
#
_entry.id   AF-A0A8T7I923-F1
#
_cell.length_a   1.000
_cell.length_b   1.000
_cell.length_c   1.000
_cell.angle_alpha   90.00
_cell.angle_beta   90.00
_cell.angle_gamma   90.00
#
_symmetry.space_group_name_H-M   'P 1'
#
loop_
_entity.id
_entity.type
_entity.pdbx_description
1 polymer ?
#
loop_
_entity_poly.entity_id
_entity_poly.type
_entity_poly.pdbx_seq_one_letter_code
_entity_poly.pdbx_strand_id
1 'polypeptide(L)'
;MTIHTGRGERYIADGVLEETFIHEGAHISFDRYHDNNSNWRQAQNRDGVSISDYGQEFPVREDLAETLGPYLALRFRRDRIGESLAQTVLGTIPNRVRYLDGLNLSMKILGDDDSNSGEISPRPGSRLAPVTTFRWPRADNATDFDLLVGTTGAGSRNIRGSSVFNQNFLEVRNLPTNVPVYVRLWVWNGRWSSTDYVYNTDAANACSVNSGDAICPKPGATLNSTTTFSWARKPNVTDFDLIIGSNGAGSNNIRASSVFNNTSYTARNLPSNRTIYVRLWEWNGSWSYTDFSYNSN
;
A
#
# COMPACT_ATOMS: atom_id res chain seq x y z
N MET A 1 -12.67 17.23 24.93
CA MET A 1 -13.81 17.29 23.98
C MET A 1 -14.60 18.60 24.08
N THR A 2 -14.35 19.53 23.15
CA THR A 2 -15.36 20.52 22.70
C THR A 2 -15.51 20.41 21.18
N ILE A 3 -15.87 19.21 20.70
CA ILE A 3 -16.48 19.08 19.38
C ILE A 3 -17.91 19.58 19.54
N HIS A 4 -18.13 20.84 19.19
CA HIS A 4 -19.44 21.45 19.10
C HIS A 4 -19.67 21.88 17.66
N THR A 5 -20.94 21.95 17.27
CA THR A 5 -21.39 22.12 15.88
C THR A 5 -20.73 23.29 15.14
N GLY A 6 -20.32 24.35 15.85
CA GLY A 6 -19.61 25.50 15.25
C GLY A 6 -18.10 25.33 14.99
N ARG A 7 -17.42 24.38 15.63
CA ARG A 7 -15.99 24.10 15.37
C ARG A 7 -15.79 23.03 14.29
N GLY A 8 -16.72 22.08 14.17
CA GLY A 8 -16.66 21.04 13.14
C GLY A 8 -16.63 21.62 11.72
N GLU A 9 -17.46 22.61 11.42
CA GLU A 9 -17.49 23.28 10.11
C GLU A 9 -16.18 24.00 9.78
N ARG A 10 -15.51 24.59 10.79
CA ARG A 10 -14.19 25.20 10.62
C ARG A 10 -13.12 24.16 10.35
N TYR A 11 -13.12 23.05 11.07
CA TYR A 11 -12.14 21.98 10.85
C TYR A 11 -12.33 21.26 9.51
N ILE A 12 -13.57 21.20 8.99
CA ILE A 12 -13.83 20.76 7.61
C ILE A 12 -13.25 21.75 6.61
N ALA A 13 -13.47 23.06 6.81
CA ALA A 13 -12.93 24.09 5.93
C ALA A 13 -11.39 24.14 5.94
N ASP A 14 -10.78 23.88 7.09
CA ASP A 14 -9.34 23.86 7.29
C ASP A 14 -8.70 22.51 6.87
N GLY A 15 -9.52 21.49 6.57
CA GLY A 15 -9.06 20.16 6.15
C GLY A 15 -8.39 19.33 7.26
N VAL A 16 -8.66 19.66 8.53
CA VAL A 16 -8.04 19.05 9.73
C VAL A 16 -9.03 18.25 10.58
N LEU A 17 -10.26 18.07 10.08
CA LEU A 17 -11.31 17.37 10.85
C LEU A 17 -10.88 15.95 11.20
N GLU A 18 -10.35 15.20 10.25
CA GLU A 18 -9.93 13.81 10.44
C GLU A 18 -8.78 13.71 11.43
N GLU A 19 -7.80 14.61 11.34
CA GLU A 19 -6.67 14.71 12.28
C GLU A 19 -7.16 15.02 13.70
N THR A 20 -8.09 15.95 13.83
CA THR A 20 -8.71 16.32 15.11
C THR A 20 -9.49 15.16 15.72
N PHE A 21 -10.20 14.37 14.91
CA PHE A 21 -10.92 13.19 15.39
C PHE A 21 -9.99 12.10 15.90
N ILE A 22 -8.86 11.89 15.24
CA ILE A 22 -7.84 10.94 15.70
C ILE A 22 -7.23 11.42 17.01
N HIS A 23 -6.87 12.70 17.09
CA HIS A 23 -6.29 13.31 18.29
C HIS A 23 -7.24 13.21 19.49
N GLU A 24 -8.50 13.65 19.36
CA GLU A 24 -9.47 13.55 20.46
C GLU A 24 -9.88 12.10 20.76
N GLY A 25 -9.91 11.25 19.74
CA GLY A 25 -10.17 9.81 19.88
C GLY A 25 -9.09 9.09 20.69
N ALA A 26 -7.83 9.54 20.59
CA ALA A 26 -6.71 9.07 21.39
C ALA A 26 -6.99 9.23 22.88
N HIS A 27 -7.43 10.42 23.30
CA HIS A 27 -7.71 10.71 24.70
C HIS A 27 -8.81 9.83 25.29
N ILE A 28 -9.79 9.46 24.47
CA ILE A 28 -10.93 8.66 24.90
C ILE A 28 -10.57 7.18 24.96
N SER A 29 -9.74 6.70 24.03
CA SER A 29 -9.61 5.27 23.74
C SER A 29 -8.24 4.70 24.09
N PHE A 30 -7.18 5.52 24.09
CA PHE A 30 -5.79 5.07 24.22
C PHE A 30 -5.14 5.51 25.55
N ASP A 31 -5.32 6.76 25.98
CA ASP A 31 -4.62 7.35 27.14
C ASP A 31 -4.58 6.43 28.36
N ARG A 32 -5.74 5.87 28.73
CA ARG A 32 -5.90 4.99 29.90
C ARG A 32 -4.95 3.79 29.91
N TYR A 33 -4.54 3.29 28.74
CA TYR A 33 -3.72 2.09 28.60
C TYR A 33 -2.23 2.39 28.39
N HIS A 34 -1.90 3.62 27.96
CA HIS A 34 -0.60 3.93 27.38
C HIS A 34 0.15 5.08 28.08
N ASP A 35 -0.52 6.08 28.65
CA ASP A 35 0.16 7.25 29.23
C ASP A 35 1.02 6.92 30.45
N ASN A 36 0.59 5.92 31.22
CA ASN A 36 1.34 5.37 32.36
C ASN A 36 2.10 4.08 32.02
N ASN A 37 2.13 3.70 30.76
CA ASN A 37 2.83 2.49 30.32
C ASN A 37 4.34 2.72 30.28
N SER A 38 5.10 1.89 30.99
CA SER A 38 6.56 2.00 31.07
C SER A 38 7.26 1.83 29.73
N ASN A 39 6.68 1.07 28.80
CA ASN A 39 7.22 0.89 27.46
C ASN A 39 6.97 2.12 26.57
N TRP A 40 5.82 2.79 26.72
CA TRP A 40 5.55 4.05 26.04
C TRP A 40 6.52 5.14 26.53
N ARG A 41 6.66 5.31 27.85
CA ARG A 41 7.61 6.29 28.42
C ARG A 41 9.06 6.03 28.03
N GLN A 42 9.45 4.75 27.91
CA GLN A 42 10.77 4.41 27.38
C GLN A 42 10.93 4.80 25.91
N ALA A 43 9.89 4.64 25.10
CA ALA A 43 9.91 5.08 23.71
C ALA A 43 10.06 6.60 23.61
N GLN A 44 9.28 7.35 24.40
CA GLN A 44 9.40 8.82 24.50
C GLN A 44 10.83 9.25 24.87
N ASN A 45 11.39 8.66 25.93
CA ASN A 45 12.74 8.99 26.39
C ASN A 45 13.85 8.66 25.38
N ARG A 46 13.67 7.59 24.58
CA ARG A 46 14.65 7.19 23.55
C ARG A 46 14.60 8.07 22.31
N ASP A 47 13.43 8.58 21.96
CA ASP A 47 13.29 9.56 20.89
C ASP A 47 13.84 10.92 21.33
N GLY A 48 13.65 11.29 22.60
CA GLY A 48 14.22 12.52 23.18
C GLY A 48 13.57 13.83 22.68
N VAL A 49 12.68 13.73 21.69
CA VAL A 49 11.87 14.81 21.11
C VAL A 49 10.46 14.31 20.81
N SER A 50 9.49 15.22 20.71
CA SER A 50 8.12 14.95 20.26
C SER A 50 7.89 15.40 18.82
N ILE A 51 6.82 14.89 18.19
CA ILE A 51 6.49 15.22 16.79
C ILE A 51 5.90 16.63 16.63
N SER A 52 5.34 17.19 17.71
CA SER A 52 4.80 18.54 17.77
C SER A 52 5.25 19.25 19.04
N ASP A 53 5.28 20.58 19.00
CA ASP A 53 5.62 21.43 20.15
C ASP A 53 4.63 21.21 21.31
N TYR A 54 3.35 21.01 21.00
CA TYR A 54 2.31 20.76 22.01
C TYR A 54 2.51 19.41 22.72
N GLY A 55 2.87 18.36 21.97
CA GLY A 55 3.28 17.08 22.56
C GLY A 55 4.56 17.20 23.41
N GLN A 56 5.49 18.06 23.00
CA GLN A 56 6.72 18.32 23.75
C GLN A 56 6.47 19.06 25.07
N GLU A 57 5.52 20.00 25.08
CA GLU A 57 5.11 20.79 26.25
C GLU A 57 4.31 19.95 27.25
N PHE A 58 3.47 19.02 26.75
CA PHE A 58 2.59 18.18 27.56
C PHE A 58 2.82 16.68 27.33
N PRO A 59 4.04 16.14 27.62
CA PRO A 59 4.45 14.80 27.18
C PRO A 59 3.67 13.64 27.80
N VAL A 60 3.02 13.85 28.94
CA VAL A 60 2.19 12.81 29.57
C VAL A 60 0.78 12.78 28.99
N ARG A 61 0.26 13.92 28.54
CA ARG A 61 -1.15 14.08 28.17
C ARG A 61 -1.35 14.11 26.65
N GLU A 62 -0.48 14.78 25.92
CA GLU A 62 -0.74 15.16 24.52
C GLU A 62 0.17 14.39 23.54
N ASP A 63 1.34 13.92 23.98
CA ASP A 63 2.32 13.30 23.07
C ASP A 63 1.80 12.06 22.34
N LEU A 64 0.98 11.22 22.99
CA LEU A 64 0.36 10.06 22.34
C LEU A 64 -0.69 10.49 21.30
N ALA A 65 -1.56 11.44 21.67
CA ALA A 65 -2.59 11.96 20.79
C ALA A 65 -1.99 12.64 19.53
N GLU A 66 -0.96 13.43 19.73
CA GLU A 66 -0.16 14.08 18.68
C GLU A 66 0.60 13.05 17.81
N THR A 67 1.00 11.91 18.38
CA THR A 67 1.73 10.86 17.65
C THR A 67 0.82 10.03 16.74
N LEU A 68 -0.43 9.77 17.13
CA LEU A 68 -1.28 8.79 16.45
C LEU A 68 -1.64 9.19 15.01
N GLY A 69 -1.89 10.47 14.73
CA GLY A 69 -2.19 10.95 13.38
C GLY A 69 -1.06 10.65 12.39
N PRO A 70 0.16 11.17 12.62
CA PRO A 70 1.34 10.88 11.79
C PRO A 70 1.67 9.39 11.69
N TYR A 71 1.50 8.62 12.78
CA TYR A 71 1.69 7.17 12.77
C TYR A 71 0.69 6.46 11.83
N LEU A 72 -0.60 6.79 11.92
CA LEU A 72 -1.63 6.21 11.05
C LEU A 72 -1.38 6.57 9.59
N ALA A 73 -0.98 7.82 9.32
CA ALA A 73 -0.58 8.24 7.98
C ALA A 73 0.62 7.45 7.46
N LEU A 74 1.64 7.26 8.29
CA LEU A 74 2.85 6.52 7.95
C LEU A 74 2.58 5.04 7.63
N ARG A 75 1.71 4.38 8.40
CA ARG A 75 1.50 2.92 8.31
C ARG A 75 0.34 2.51 7.41
N PHE A 76 -0.73 3.31 7.36
CA PHE A 76 -1.97 2.92 6.69
C PHE A 76 -2.32 3.83 5.51
N ARG A 77 -1.84 5.08 5.49
CA ARG A 77 -2.12 6.04 4.41
C ARG A 77 -0.85 6.61 3.79
N ARG A 78 0.13 5.74 3.54
CA ARG A 78 1.45 6.13 3.01
C ARG A 78 1.34 6.84 1.65
N ASP A 79 0.28 6.56 0.90
CA ASP A 79 -0.13 7.21 -0.35
C ASP A 79 -0.54 8.69 -0.19
N ARG A 80 -0.93 9.11 1.02
CA ARG A 80 -1.42 10.46 1.32
C ARG A 80 -0.34 11.41 1.85
N ILE A 81 0.85 10.90 2.13
CA ILE A 81 1.98 11.68 2.66
C ILE A 81 3.22 11.51 1.79
N GLY A 82 4.02 12.57 1.61
CA GLY A 82 5.25 12.52 0.81
C GLY A 82 6.36 11.68 1.43
N GLU A 83 7.44 11.42 0.68
CA GLU A 83 8.65 10.74 1.19
C GLU A 83 9.33 11.53 2.31
N SER A 84 9.48 12.84 2.09
CA SER A 84 10.07 13.74 3.10
C SER A 84 9.33 13.68 4.44
N LEU A 85 8.00 13.75 4.43
CA LEU A 85 7.21 13.77 5.67
C LEU A 85 7.33 12.45 6.45
N ALA A 86 7.31 11.31 5.76
CA ALA A 86 7.51 10.03 6.44
C ALA A 86 8.92 9.87 7.00
N GLN A 87 9.94 10.35 6.29
CA GLN A 87 11.31 10.36 6.79
C GLN A 87 11.44 11.28 8.01
N THR A 88 10.74 12.43 8.02
CA THR A 88 10.64 13.28 9.21
C THR A 88 10.03 12.52 10.38
N VAL A 89 8.87 11.88 10.21
CA VAL A 89 8.23 11.12 11.30
C VAL A 89 9.13 9.98 11.80
N LEU A 90 9.71 9.19 10.89
CA LEU A 90 10.61 8.08 11.23
C LEU A 90 11.95 8.55 11.84
N GLY A 91 12.41 9.75 11.51
CA GLY A 91 13.62 10.34 12.07
C GLY A 91 13.39 10.96 13.45
N THR A 92 12.22 11.58 13.66
CA THR A 92 11.89 12.29 14.90
C THR A 92 11.40 11.36 16.01
N ILE A 93 10.52 10.40 15.70
CA ILE A 93 9.88 9.53 16.71
C ILE A 93 9.98 8.00 16.42
N PRO A 94 11.15 7.47 16.02
CA PRO A 94 11.28 6.07 15.61
C PRO A 94 10.87 5.04 16.67
N ASN A 95 11.08 5.34 17.96
CA ASN A 95 10.77 4.40 19.04
C ASN A 95 9.29 4.40 19.38
N ARG A 96 8.60 5.54 19.33
CA ARG A 96 7.12 5.59 19.47
C ARG A 96 6.42 4.84 18.34
N VAL A 97 6.90 5.00 17.10
CA VAL A 97 6.40 4.22 15.96
C VAL A 97 6.57 2.72 16.21
N ARG A 98 7.76 2.29 16.67
CA ARG A 98 8.03 0.88 16.99
C ARG A 98 7.15 0.36 18.13
N TYR A 99 6.88 1.19 19.14
CA TYR A 99 5.97 0.83 20.22
C TYR A 99 4.57 0.53 19.68
N LEU A 100 4.03 1.42 18.84
CA LEU A 100 2.69 1.28 18.26
C LEU A 100 2.61 0.09 17.29
N ASP A 101 3.65 -0.15 16.48
CA ASP A 101 3.76 -1.36 15.66
C ASP A 101 3.68 -2.63 16.53
N GLY A 102 4.35 -2.60 17.69
CA GLY A 102 4.42 -3.71 18.64
C GLY A 102 3.10 -4.00 19.40
N LEU A 103 2.12 -3.10 19.35
CA LEU A 103 0.78 -3.35 19.90
C LEU A 103 -0.02 -4.35 19.06
N ASN A 104 0.41 -4.61 17.82
CA ASN A 104 -0.23 -5.55 16.89
C ASN A 104 -1.75 -5.31 16.77
N LEU A 105 -2.13 -4.04 16.71
CA LEU A 105 -3.54 -3.64 16.61
C LEU A 105 -4.10 -4.12 15.27
N SER A 106 -5.25 -4.79 15.32
CA SER A 106 -6.00 -5.18 14.12
C SER A 106 -6.67 -3.96 13.50
N MET A 107 -5.88 -3.12 12.84
CA MET A 107 -6.35 -1.91 12.17
C MET A 107 -6.55 -2.17 10.68
N LYS A 108 -7.75 -1.85 10.20
CA LYS A 108 -8.12 -1.85 8.79
C LYS A 108 -8.76 -0.50 8.49
N ILE A 109 -8.44 0.08 7.34
CA ILE A 109 -9.15 1.25 6.84
C ILE A 109 -10.57 0.78 6.47
N LEU A 110 -11.55 1.30 7.19
CA LEU A 110 -12.96 1.12 6.83
C LEU A 110 -13.19 1.85 5.50
N GLY A 111 -13.44 1.11 4.42
CA GLY A 111 -13.61 1.65 3.06
C GLY A 111 -13.04 0.79 1.92
N ASP A 112 -12.06 -0.08 2.20
CA ASP A 112 -11.46 -0.96 1.17
C ASP A 112 -12.11 -2.35 1.06
N ASP A 113 -12.84 -2.79 2.10
CA ASP A 113 -13.97 -3.70 1.95
C ASP A 113 -15.11 -3.17 2.81
N ASP A 114 -16.23 -2.76 2.20
CA ASP A 114 -17.58 -3.15 2.60
C ASP A 114 -18.62 -2.41 1.75
N SER A 115 -19.71 -3.11 1.48
CA SER A 115 -20.78 -2.88 0.50
C SER A 115 -21.60 -1.58 0.60
N ASN A 116 -21.10 -0.48 1.19
CA ASN A 116 -21.89 0.75 1.30
C ASN A 116 -21.08 2.06 1.51
N SER A 117 -19.81 2.12 1.10
CA SER A 117 -19.13 3.43 0.99
C SER A 117 -19.74 4.17 -0.21
N GLY A 118 -20.24 5.39 -0.01
CA GLY A 118 -20.87 6.22 -1.04
C GLY A 118 -19.92 6.68 -2.16
N GLU A 119 -18.82 5.95 -2.42
CA GLU A 119 -17.80 6.28 -3.40
C GLU A 119 -17.55 5.12 -4.37
N ILE A 120 -17.10 5.47 -5.59
CA ILE A 120 -16.68 4.48 -6.58
C ILE A 120 -15.28 3.93 -6.21
N SER A 121 -15.14 2.61 -6.23
CA SER A 121 -13.88 1.92 -5.95
C SER A 121 -13.55 0.93 -7.08
N PRO A 122 -12.28 0.82 -7.51
CA PRO A 122 -11.17 1.69 -7.16
C PRO A 122 -11.39 3.14 -7.60
N ARG A 123 -10.68 4.07 -6.94
CA ARG A 123 -10.76 5.50 -7.26
C ARG A 123 -10.38 5.75 -8.73
N PRO A 124 -11.12 6.57 -9.49
CA PRO A 124 -10.80 6.85 -10.89
C PRO A 124 -9.37 7.39 -11.02
N GLY A 125 -8.62 6.89 -12.01
CA GLY A 125 -7.21 7.22 -12.21
C GLY A 125 -6.22 6.43 -11.34
N SER A 126 -6.70 5.61 -10.38
CA SER A 126 -5.83 4.73 -9.60
C SER A 126 -5.22 3.61 -10.45
N ARG A 127 -4.28 2.88 -9.85
CA ARG A 127 -3.69 1.69 -10.42
C ARG A 127 -4.55 0.46 -10.13
N LEU A 128 -4.75 -0.40 -11.13
CA LEU A 128 -5.49 -1.65 -11.01
C LEU A 128 -4.55 -2.85 -10.91
N ALA A 129 -4.92 -3.80 -10.04
CA ALA A 129 -4.35 -5.12 -10.01
C ALA A 129 -4.95 -6.02 -11.11
N PRO A 130 -4.28 -7.13 -11.51
CA PRO A 130 -4.77 -8.05 -12.56
C PRO A 130 -6.16 -8.66 -12.28
N VAL A 131 -6.55 -8.73 -11.01
CA VAL A 131 -7.91 -9.03 -10.57
C VAL A 131 -8.35 -7.85 -9.72
N THR A 132 -9.43 -7.18 -10.13
CA THR A 132 -9.94 -6.02 -9.42
C THR A 132 -11.45 -6.07 -9.32
N THR A 133 -11.98 -5.80 -8.13
CA THR A 133 -13.41 -5.63 -7.90
C THR A 133 -13.78 -4.17 -7.99
N PHE A 134 -14.56 -3.82 -9.00
CA PHE A 134 -15.18 -2.52 -9.13
C PHE A 134 -16.44 -2.46 -8.27
N ARG A 135 -16.67 -1.35 -7.59
CA ARG A 135 -17.81 -1.08 -6.71
C ARG A 135 -18.29 0.35 -6.94
N TRP A 136 -19.59 0.59 -6.85
CA TRP A 136 -20.16 1.94 -6.95
C TRP A 136 -21.36 2.11 -6.01
N PRO A 137 -21.74 3.35 -5.71
CA PRO A 137 -22.95 3.63 -4.93
C PRO A 137 -24.21 3.19 -5.68
N ARG A 138 -25.15 2.60 -4.96
CA ARG A 138 -26.49 2.30 -5.49
C ARG A 138 -27.41 3.47 -5.18
N ALA A 139 -27.86 4.20 -6.20
CA ALA A 139 -28.94 5.17 -6.02
C ALA A 139 -30.26 4.44 -5.68
N ASP A 140 -31.15 5.09 -4.91
CA ASP A 140 -32.37 4.47 -4.38
C ASP A 140 -33.29 3.85 -5.44
N ASN A 141 -33.26 4.36 -6.67
CA ASN A 141 -34.05 3.87 -7.80
C ASN A 141 -33.26 3.05 -8.82
N ALA A 142 -32.01 2.68 -8.53
CA ALA A 142 -31.19 1.86 -9.40
C ALA A 142 -31.52 0.38 -9.27
N THR A 143 -32.01 -0.24 -10.35
CA THR A 143 -32.34 -1.67 -10.37
C THR A 143 -31.29 -2.51 -11.07
N ASP A 144 -30.65 -1.97 -12.12
CA ASP A 144 -29.76 -2.73 -13.00
C ASP A 144 -28.50 -1.95 -13.39
N PHE A 145 -27.43 -2.71 -13.64
CA PHE A 145 -26.11 -2.21 -14.00
C PHE A 145 -25.53 -3.01 -15.16
N ASP A 146 -24.64 -2.39 -15.93
CA ASP A 146 -23.73 -3.07 -16.85
C ASP A 146 -22.35 -2.42 -16.77
N LEU A 147 -21.29 -3.21 -16.93
CA LEU A 147 -19.91 -2.73 -16.85
C LEU A 147 -19.14 -3.20 -18.09
N LEU A 148 -18.77 -2.26 -18.94
CA LEU A 148 -17.91 -2.53 -20.11
C LEU A 148 -16.47 -2.23 -19.73
N VAL A 149 -15.56 -3.15 -20.05
CA VAL A 149 -14.12 -2.98 -19.77
C VAL A 149 -13.30 -3.30 -21.01
N GLY A 150 -12.34 -2.43 -21.33
CA GLY A 150 -11.43 -2.62 -22.44
C GLY A 150 -10.21 -1.72 -22.42
N THR A 151 -9.40 -1.80 -23.48
CA THR A 151 -8.11 -1.11 -23.60
C THR A 151 -8.01 -0.15 -24.77
N THR A 152 -9.05 -0.08 -25.62
CA THR A 152 -9.01 0.67 -26.89
C THR A 152 -9.74 2.01 -26.83
N GLY A 153 -10.16 2.45 -25.65
CA GLY A 153 -10.87 3.71 -25.43
C GLY A 153 -12.18 3.55 -24.66
N ALA A 154 -12.86 4.66 -24.40
CA ALA A 154 -14.14 4.70 -23.68
C ALA A 154 -15.20 3.82 -24.37
N GLY A 155 -15.88 2.97 -23.60
CA GLY A 155 -16.88 2.02 -24.11
C GLY A 155 -16.31 0.78 -24.82
N SER A 156 -14.98 0.61 -24.85
CA SER A 156 -14.37 -0.64 -25.31
C SER A 156 -14.75 -1.82 -24.40
N ARG A 157 -14.79 -3.02 -24.98
CA ARG A 157 -15.43 -4.20 -24.39
C ARG A 157 -14.65 -5.50 -24.63
N ASN A 158 -13.35 -5.37 -24.91
CA ASN A 158 -12.46 -6.50 -25.22
C ASN A 158 -11.97 -7.27 -23.98
N ILE A 159 -12.21 -6.75 -22.76
CA ILE A 159 -11.94 -7.46 -21.50
C ILE A 159 -13.25 -7.98 -20.91
N ARG A 160 -14.26 -7.11 -20.80
CA ARG A 160 -15.61 -7.47 -20.36
C ARG A 160 -16.63 -6.87 -21.34
N GLY A 161 -17.41 -7.76 -21.95
CA GLY A 161 -18.55 -7.47 -22.84
C GLY A 161 -19.72 -6.81 -22.11
N SER A 162 -20.87 -6.64 -22.76
CA SER A 162 -22.12 -6.22 -22.11
C SER A 162 -22.82 -7.43 -21.49
N SER A 163 -23.25 -7.32 -20.23
CA SER A 163 -24.11 -8.30 -19.56
C SER A 163 -24.62 -7.67 -18.27
N VAL A 164 -25.95 -7.53 -18.18
CA VAL A 164 -26.66 -6.80 -17.13
C VAL A 164 -26.72 -7.62 -15.84
N PHE A 165 -26.56 -6.96 -14.70
CA PHE A 165 -26.61 -7.54 -13.36
C PHE A 165 -27.18 -6.54 -12.34
N ASN A 166 -27.51 -6.99 -11.14
CA ASN A 166 -28.20 -6.18 -10.12
C ASN A 166 -27.34 -5.85 -8.89
N GLN A 167 -26.11 -6.38 -8.82
CA GLN A 167 -25.15 -6.01 -7.79
C GLN A 167 -24.49 -4.67 -8.13
N ASN A 168 -24.16 -3.88 -7.11
CA ASN A 168 -23.40 -2.63 -7.27
C ASN A 168 -21.88 -2.85 -7.25
N PHE A 169 -21.45 -4.05 -7.63
CA PHE A 169 -20.05 -4.42 -7.75
C PHE A 169 -19.86 -5.49 -8.82
N LEU A 170 -18.65 -5.54 -9.40
CA LEU A 170 -18.24 -6.57 -10.32
C LEU A 170 -16.73 -6.82 -10.21
N GLU A 171 -16.34 -8.07 -9.96
CA GLU A 171 -14.96 -8.51 -10.08
C GLU A 171 -14.61 -8.74 -11.55
N VAL A 172 -13.54 -8.10 -12.02
CA VAL A 172 -12.99 -8.27 -13.36
C VAL A 172 -11.61 -8.88 -13.22
N ARG A 173 -11.43 -10.03 -13.87
CA ARG A 173 -10.19 -10.80 -13.89
C ARG A 173 -9.44 -10.57 -15.20
N ASN A 174 -8.16 -10.94 -15.21
CA ASN A 174 -7.28 -10.86 -16.37
C ASN A 174 -7.16 -9.43 -16.92
N LEU A 175 -7.15 -8.44 -16.03
CA LEU A 175 -6.85 -7.06 -16.41
C LEU A 175 -5.40 -6.99 -16.93
N PRO A 176 -5.17 -6.31 -18.06
CA PRO A 176 -3.85 -6.22 -18.67
C PRO A 176 -2.93 -5.36 -17.80
N THR A 177 -1.64 -5.40 -18.09
CA THR A 177 -0.62 -4.61 -17.40
C THR A 177 0.01 -3.61 -18.35
N ASN A 178 0.55 -2.52 -17.81
CA ASN A 178 1.23 -1.46 -18.55
C ASN A 178 0.42 -0.80 -19.70
N VAL A 179 -0.91 -0.84 -19.62
CA VAL A 179 -1.83 -0.18 -20.57
C VAL A 179 -2.99 0.50 -19.83
N PRO A 180 -3.55 1.62 -20.33
CA PRO A 180 -4.76 2.18 -19.75
C PRO A 180 -5.93 1.21 -19.89
N VAL A 181 -6.76 1.14 -18.84
CA VAL A 181 -8.01 0.40 -18.84
C VAL A 181 -9.16 1.39 -18.80
N TYR A 182 -10.08 1.26 -19.74
CA TYR A 182 -11.28 2.07 -19.87
C TYR A 182 -12.46 1.27 -19.35
N VAL A 183 -13.20 1.86 -18.41
CA VAL A 183 -14.37 1.25 -17.77
C VAL A 183 -15.57 2.16 -18.02
N ARG A 184 -16.64 1.62 -18.60
CA ARG A 184 -17.92 2.30 -18.70
C ARG A 184 -18.93 1.62 -17.79
N LEU A 185 -19.43 2.36 -16.80
CA LEU A 185 -20.52 1.93 -15.94
C LEU A 185 -21.84 2.44 -16.50
N TRP A 186 -22.76 1.52 -16.76
CA TRP A 186 -24.15 1.80 -17.08
C TRP A 186 -25.01 1.60 -15.83
N VAL A 187 -25.92 2.54 -15.61
CA VAL A 187 -26.88 2.53 -14.49
C VAL A 187 -28.29 2.71 -15.05
N TRP A 188 -29.21 1.83 -14.64
CA TRP A 188 -30.63 1.92 -14.96
C TRP A 188 -31.44 2.44 -13.78
N ASN A 189 -32.01 3.64 -13.95
CA ASN A 189 -32.93 4.28 -12.99
C ASN A 189 -34.22 4.72 -13.72
N GLY A 190 -34.82 3.83 -14.52
CA GLY A 190 -35.93 4.15 -15.44
C GLY A 190 -35.47 4.60 -16.83
N ARG A 191 -34.17 4.87 -16.99
CA ARG A 191 -33.46 4.99 -18.28
C ARG A 191 -32.00 4.62 -18.05
N TRP A 192 -31.36 4.04 -19.06
CA TRP A 192 -29.92 3.82 -19.06
C TRP A 192 -29.14 5.14 -19.17
N SER A 193 -28.21 5.33 -18.25
CA SER A 193 -27.19 6.38 -18.27
C SER A 193 -25.81 5.76 -18.08
N SER A 194 -24.77 6.39 -18.62
CA SER A 194 -23.40 5.87 -18.53
C SER A 194 -22.40 6.89 -18.02
N THR A 195 -21.41 6.43 -17.27
CA THR A 195 -20.23 7.20 -16.89
C THR A 195 -18.96 6.44 -17.28
N ASP A 196 -17.96 7.17 -17.77
CA ASP A 196 -16.67 6.63 -18.18
C ASP A 196 -15.58 6.92 -17.15
N TYR A 197 -14.75 5.91 -16.91
CA TYR A 197 -13.59 5.96 -16.03
C TYR A 197 -12.36 5.44 -16.78
N VAL A 198 -11.22 6.07 -16.48
CA VAL A 198 -9.92 5.63 -16.97
C VAL A 198 -9.06 5.26 -15.78
N TYR A 199 -8.45 4.09 -15.86
CA TYR A 199 -7.56 3.58 -14.86
C TYR A 199 -6.19 3.29 -15.47
N ASN A 200 -5.17 3.43 -14.64
CA ASN A 200 -3.84 2.95 -14.97
C ASN A 200 -3.76 1.48 -14.55
N THR A 201 -2.99 0.67 -15.26
CA THR A 201 -2.65 -0.67 -14.78
C THR A 201 -1.25 -0.66 -14.22
N ASP A 202 -1.01 -1.51 -13.23
CA ASP A 202 0.34 -1.71 -12.76
C ASP A 202 1.26 -2.16 -13.91
N ALA A 203 2.54 -1.76 -13.84
CA ALA A 203 3.55 -2.45 -14.61
C ALA A 203 3.45 -3.93 -14.25
N ALA A 204 3.57 -4.83 -15.23
CA ALA A 204 3.79 -6.24 -14.93
C ALA A 204 4.93 -6.28 -13.91
N ASN A 205 4.62 -6.67 -12.65
CA ASN A 205 5.53 -6.72 -11.50
C ASN A 205 5.56 -5.52 -10.52
N ALA A 206 4.52 -4.69 -10.43
CA ALA A 206 4.39 -3.77 -9.30
C ALA A 206 4.30 -4.56 -7.98
N CYS A 207 5.40 -4.57 -7.26
CA CYS A 207 5.56 -5.14 -5.94
C CYS A 207 6.19 -4.02 -5.10
N SER A 208 5.59 -3.69 -3.97
CA SER A 208 6.11 -2.69 -3.04
C SER A 208 6.85 -3.39 -1.91
N VAL A 209 8.15 -3.15 -1.81
CA VAL A 209 9.01 -3.61 -0.70
C VAL A 209 8.57 -3.12 0.69
N ASN A 210 7.51 -2.30 0.78
CA ASN A 210 6.94 -1.77 2.01
C ASN A 210 5.83 -2.66 2.62
N SER A 211 5.43 -3.75 1.96
CA SER A 211 4.28 -4.57 2.38
C SER A 211 4.60 -6.06 2.37
N GLY A 212 5.30 -6.58 3.37
CA GLY A 212 5.38 -8.02 3.68
C GLY A 212 5.99 -8.95 2.61
N ASP A 213 6.31 -8.47 1.42
CA ASP A 213 6.88 -9.23 0.32
C ASP A 213 8.41 -9.35 0.51
N ALA A 214 8.94 -10.58 0.39
CA ALA A 214 10.35 -10.86 0.63
C ALA A 214 11.28 -10.28 -0.45
N ILE A 215 10.79 -10.14 -1.70
CA ILE A 215 11.51 -9.58 -2.85
C ILE A 215 10.51 -9.14 -3.93
N CYS A 216 10.89 -8.12 -4.70
CA CYS A 216 10.17 -7.62 -5.86
C CYS A 216 11.04 -7.75 -7.12
N PRO A 217 10.52 -8.13 -8.30
CA PRO A 217 9.17 -8.69 -8.56
C PRO A 217 8.77 -9.83 -7.64
N LYS A 218 7.47 -10.07 -7.46
CA LYS A 218 6.99 -11.21 -6.67
C LYS A 218 7.48 -12.53 -7.28
N PRO A 219 7.90 -13.52 -6.46
CA PRO A 219 8.24 -14.85 -6.97
C PRO A 219 7.13 -15.41 -7.86
N GLY A 220 7.50 -16.02 -8.98
CA GLY A 220 6.60 -16.51 -10.04
C GLY A 220 6.27 -15.50 -11.13
N ALA A 221 6.64 -14.23 -10.97
CA ALA A 221 6.49 -13.21 -12.00
C ALA A 221 7.21 -13.55 -13.31
N THR A 222 6.73 -12.95 -14.41
CA THR A 222 7.42 -13.03 -15.70
C THR A 222 8.36 -11.83 -15.85
N LEU A 223 9.64 -12.09 -16.05
CA LEU A 223 10.72 -11.11 -16.13
C LEU A 223 10.95 -10.69 -17.58
N ASN A 224 11.35 -9.42 -17.75
CA ASN A 224 11.86 -8.91 -19.01
C ASN A 224 13.38 -9.12 -19.11
N SER A 225 13.94 -8.96 -20.31
CA SER A 225 15.39 -9.08 -20.57
C SER A 225 16.24 -8.18 -19.66
N THR A 226 15.68 -7.06 -19.18
CA THR A 226 16.24 -6.26 -18.09
C THR A 226 15.19 -6.13 -16.99
N THR A 227 15.54 -6.56 -15.78
CA THR A 227 14.64 -6.52 -14.62
C THR A 227 15.40 -6.07 -13.38
N THR A 228 14.80 -5.13 -12.63
CA THR A 228 15.32 -4.68 -11.33
C THR A 228 14.66 -5.46 -10.21
N PHE A 229 15.48 -6.16 -9.43
CA PHE A 229 15.08 -6.77 -8.18
C PHE A 229 15.25 -5.78 -7.03
N SER A 230 14.33 -5.75 -6.08
CA SER A 230 14.43 -4.95 -4.85
C SER A 230 13.85 -5.70 -3.66
N TRP A 231 14.40 -5.50 -2.47
CA TRP A 231 13.95 -6.12 -1.22
C TRP A 231 14.02 -5.12 -0.06
N ALA A 232 13.34 -5.41 1.05
CA ALA A 232 13.47 -4.61 2.26
C ALA A 232 14.73 -5.02 3.04
N ARG A 233 15.46 -4.05 3.62
CA ARG A 233 16.55 -4.35 4.54
C ARG A 233 15.98 -4.71 5.91
N LYS A 234 16.26 -5.93 6.39
CA LYS A 234 15.93 -6.36 7.76
C LYS A 234 16.88 -5.67 8.77
N PRO A 235 16.46 -5.50 10.04
CA PRO A 235 17.35 -5.03 11.10
C PRO A 235 18.62 -5.88 11.18
N ASN A 236 19.78 -5.25 11.41
CA ASN A 236 21.10 -5.87 11.56
C ASN A 236 21.67 -6.58 10.32
N VAL A 237 20.97 -6.57 9.18
CA VAL A 237 21.58 -6.99 7.90
C VAL A 237 22.46 -5.85 7.41
N THR A 238 23.74 -6.11 7.14
CA THR A 238 24.69 -5.11 6.60
C THR A 238 24.96 -5.32 5.12
N ASP A 239 25.07 -6.57 4.69
CA ASP A 239 25.49 -6.93 3.33
C ASP A 239 24.57 -7.95 2.67
N PHE A 240 24.59 -7.95 1.34
CA PHE A 240 23.82 -8.82 0.48
C PHE A 240 24.70 -9.46 -0.58
N ASP A 241 24.28 -10.62 -1.07
CA ASP A 241 24.70 -11.17 -2.36
C ASP A 241 23.47 -11.71 -3.08
N LEU A 242 23.44 -11.65 -4.42
CA LEU A 242 22.26 -12.03 -5.21
C LEU A 242 22.68 -12.89 -6.39
N ILE A 243 22.79 -14.20 -6.26
CA ILE A 243 23.15 -15.03 -7.42
C ILE A 243 21.93 -15.31 -8.30
N ILE A 244 22.15 -15.31 -9.61
CA ILE A 244 21.10 -15.53 -10.61
C ILE A 244 21.56 -16.60 -11.59
N GLY A 245 20.69 -17.55 -11.90
CA GLY A 245 20.97 -18.58 -12.88
C GLY A 245 19.71 -19.18 -13.50
N SER A 246 19.93 -20.10 -14.44
CA SER A 246 18.86 -20.77 -15.20
C SER A 246 18.94 -22.29 -15.11
N ASN A 247 19.88 -22.84 -14.32
CA ASN A 247 20.20 -24.27 -14.29
C ASN A 247 19.70 -24.94 -12.99
N GLY A 248 18.77 -24.30 -12.28
CA GLY A 248 18.27 -24.75 -10.97
C GLY A 248 18.57 -23.77 -9.84
N ALA A 249 18.00 -24.04 -8.66
CA ALA A 249 18.19 -23.22 -7.47
C ALA A 249 19.68 -23.14 -7.08
N GLY A 250 20.16 -21.93 -6.77
CA GLY A 250 21.57 -21.68 -6.44
C GLY A 250 22.52 -21.65 -7.64
N SER A 251 22.04 -21.81 -8.88
CA SER A 251 22.88 -21.57 -10.06
C SER A 251 23.22 -20.08 -10.22
N ASN A 252 24.41 -19.79 -10.75
CA ASN A 252 24.96 -18.43 -10.82
C ASN A 252 25.49 -18.07 -12.23
N ASN A 253 25.03 -18.81 -13.26
CA ASN A 253 25.49 -18.68 -14.64
C ASN A 253 25.02 -17.38 -15.33
N ILE A 254 24.15 -16.59 -14.71
CA ILE A 254 23.69 -15.28 -15.19
C ILE A 254 24.33 -14.16 -14.37
N ARG A 255 24.33 -14.30 -13.03
CA ARG A 255 25.06 -13.43 -12.10
C ARG A 255 25.79 -14.29 -11.08
N ALA A 256 27.12 -14.16 -11.08
CA ALA A 256 28.01 -14.75 -10.08
C ALA A 256 27.92 -14.04 -8.73
N SER A 257 28.44 -14.69 -7.69
CA SER A 257 28.52 -14.13 -6.33
C SER A 257 29.33 -12.83 -6.33
N SER A 258 28.78 -11.79 -5.73
CA SER A 258 29.42 -10.50 -5.50
C SER A 258 28.67 -9.79 -4.38
N VAL A 259 29.38 -9.49 -3.30
CA VAL A 259 28.82 -8.80 -2.12
C VAL A 259 28.61 -7.32 -2.39
N PHE A 260 27.50 -6.78 -1.90
CA PHE A 260 27.13 -5.36 -2.00
C PHE A 260 26.18 -4.98 -0.85
N ASN A 261 25.92 -3.68 -0.67
CA ASN A 261 25.10 -3.16 0.43
C ASN A 261 23.86 -2.38 -0.06
N ASN A 262 23.49 -2.51 -1.33
CA ASN A 262 22.22 -1.95 -1.82
C ASN A 262 21.08 -2.95 -1.62
N THR A 263 19.85 -2.44 -1.49
CA THR A 263 18.62 -3.25 -1.40
C THR A 263 17.96 -3.47 -2.77
N SER A 264 18.71 -3.26 -3.84
CA SER A 264 18.26 -3.49 -5.20
C SER A 264 19.40 -3.91 -6.12
N TYR A 265 19.05 -4.63 -7.18
CA TYR A 265 19.97 -5.05 -8.23
C TYR A 265 19.25 -5.12 -9.58
N THR A 266 19.82 -4.50 -10.62
CA THR A 266 19.28 -4.59 -11.99
C THR A 266 20.01 -5.67 -12.77
N ALA A 267 19.32 -6.78 -13.02
CA ALA A 267 19.79 -7.84 -13.91
C ALA A 267 19.51 -7.46 -15.36
N ARG A 268 20.50 -7.67 -16.23
CA ARG A 268 20.43 -7.40 -17.67
C ARG A 268 20.70 -8.68 -18.43
N ASN A 269 20.22 -8.73 -19.67
CA ASN A 269 20.39 -9.87 -20.57
C ASN A 269 19.84 -11.18 -19.98
N LEU A 270 18.71 -11.11 -19.26
CA LEU A 270 18.02 -12.30 -18.79
C LEU A 270 17.54 -13.13 -20.00
N PRO A 271 17.79 -14.45 -20.00
CA PRO A 271 17.41 -15.30 -21.12
C PRO A 271 15.89 -15.49 -21.16
N SER A 272 15.32 -15.51 -22.37
CA SER A 272 13.88 -15.69 -22.60
C SER A 272 13.43 -17.16 -22.49
N ASN A 273 12.12 -17.33 -22.30
CA ASN A 273 11.41 -18.61 -22.36
C ASN A 273 11.99 -19.72 -21.46
N ARG A 274 12.34 -19.39 -20.21
CA ARG A 274 12.82 -20.37 -19.22
C ARG A 274 12.59 -19.91 -17.78
N THR A 275 12.80 -20.82 -16.84
CA THR A 275 12.82 -20.48 -15.41
C THR A 275 14.12 -19.76 -15.05
N ILE A 276 14.00 -18.63 -14.35
CA ILE A 276 15.12 -17.92 -13.73
C ILE A 276 15.08 -18.18 -12.23
N TYR A 277 16.21 -18.63 -11.69
CA TYR A 277 16.42 -18.87 -10.27
C TYR A 277 17.24 -17.74 -9.69
N VAL A 278 16.76 -17.16 -8.59
CA VAL A 278 17.40 -16.06 -7.87
C VAL A 278 17.57 -16.48 -6.43
N ARG A 279 18.79 -16.38 -5.91
CA ARG A 279 19.07 -16.59 -4.48
C ARG A 279 19.59 -15.29 -3.88
N LEU A 280 18.85 -14.77 -2.91
CA LEU A 280 19.27 -13.63 -2.12
C LEU A 280 19.94 -14.12 -0.85
N TRP A 281 21.18 -13.72 -0.64
CA TRP A 281 21.94 -13.89 0.59
C TRP A 281 21.88 -12.61 1.41
N GLU A 282 21.75 -12.75 2.73
CA GLU A 282 21.75 -11.67 3.70
C GLU A 282 22.78 -11.96 4.79
N TRP A 283 23.58 -10.96 5.16
CA TRP A 283 24.57 -11.05 6.23
C TRP A 283 24.14 -10.27 7.47
N ASN A 284 23.99 -10.95 8.60
CA ASN A 284 23.69 -10.37 9.92
C ASN A 284 24.61 -10.90 11.04
N GLY A 285 25.87 -11.22 10.69
CA GLY A 285 26.81 -11.95 11.55
C GLY A 285 27.06 -13.40 11.07
N SER A 286 26.16 -13.92 10.24
CA SER A 286 26.38 -15.11 9.40
C SER A 286 25.60 -14.96 8.09
N TRP A 287 26.00 -15.73 7.06
CA TRP A 287 25.30 -15.75 5.78
C TRP A 287 24.08 -16.67 5.85
N SER A 288 22.91 -16.14 5.47
CA SER A 288 21.67 -16.88 5.26
C SER A 288 21.10 -16.56 3.89
N TYR A 289 20.29 -17.47 3.31
CA TYR A 289 19.74 -17.27 1.97
C TYR A 289 18.26 -17.61 1.86
N THR A 290 17.62 -17.04 0.84
CA THR A 290 16.27 -17.40 0.38
C THR A 290 16.29 -17.58 -1.14
N ASP A 291 15.62 -18.64 -1.62
CA ASP A 291 15.49 -18.95 -3.05
C ASP A 291 14.16 -18.47 -3.62
N PHE A 292 14.21 -17.95 -4.85
CA PHE A 292 13.07 -17.48 -5.61
C PHE A 292 13.16 -18.01 -7.06
N SER A 293 12.00 -18.22 -7.68
CA SER A 293 11.90 -18.63 -9.08
C SER A 293 10.97 -17.68 -9.85
N TYR A 294 11.27 -17.50 -11.13
CA TYR A 294 10.55 -16.61 -12.04
C TYR A 294 10.46 -17.21 -13.43
N ASN A 295 9.50 -16.75 -14.23
CA ASN A 295 9.44 -17.02 -15.65
C ASN A 295 10.13 -15.90 -16.43
N SER A 296 10.60 -16.13 -17.65
CA SER A 296 11.11 -15.06 -18.53
C SER A 296 10.31 -14.95 -19.83
N ASN A 297 10.03 -13.71 -20.24
CA ASN A 297 9.44 -13.37 -21.54
C ASN A 297 10.38 -13.73 -22.70
#